data_AF-A0A928U0U4-F1
#
_entry.id   AF-A0A928U0U4-F1
#
_cell.length_a   1.000
_cell.length_b   1.000
_cell.length_c   1.000
_cell.angle_alpha   90.00
_cell.angle_beta   90.00
_cell.angle_gamma   90.00
#
_symmetry.space_group_name_H-M   'P 1'
#
loop_
_entity.id
_entity.type
_entity.pdbx_description
1 polymer ?
#
loop_
_entity_poly.entity_id
_entity_poly.type
_entity_poly.pdbx_seq_one_letter_code
_entity_poly.pdbx_strand_id
1 'polypeptide(L)'
;MFSQNCGSCHSTIPETVIVGPSLAGIASRAETRKPGQDGRTYLYTAILQPGDFLVDGYSDLMPATFGKQLTGEDLDAVVAYLLTLE
;
A
#
# COMPACT_ATOMS: atom_id res chain seq x y z
N MET A 1 12.70 -0.45 4.79
CA MET A 1 11.58 0.46 4.50
C MET A 1 10.22 -0.11 4.83
N PHE A 2 9.80 -1.23 4.23
CA PHE A 2 8.47 -1.81 4.49
C PHE A 2 8.20 -2.13 5.97
N SER A 3 9.04 -2.94 6.62
CA SER A 3 8.79 -3.37 8.01
C SER A 3 8.75 -2.23 9.02
N GLN A 4 9.41 -1.11 8.72
CA GLN A 4 9.48 0.05 9.62
C GLN A 4 8.23 0.93 9.53
N ASN A 5 7.59 1.03 8.36
CA ASN A 5 6.50 1.97 8.11
C ASN A 5 5.15 1.31 7.81
N CYS A 6 5.14 0.07 7.33
CA CYS A 6 3.95 -0.60 6.81
C CYS A 6 3.63 -1.88 7.58
N GLY A 7 4.66 -2.62 8.01
CA GLY A 7 4.54 -3.97 8.58
C GLY A 7 3.81 -4.05 9.93
N SER A 8 3.64 -2.93 10.65
CA SER A 8 2.83 -2.88 11.87
C SER A 8 1.33 -2.97 11.61
N CYS A 9 0.89 -2.64 10.39
CA CYS A 9 -0.53 -2.61 10.01
C CYS A 9 -0.87 -3.61 8.91
N HIS A 10 0.10 -3.99 8.08
CA HIS A 10 -0.09 -4.84 6.92
C HIS A 10 0.78 -6.08 6.97
N SER A 11 0.15 -7.25 6.86
CA SER A 11 0.85 -8.52 6.70
C SER A 11 1.16 -8.79 5.22
N THR A 12 2.23 -9.54 4.97
CA THR A 12 2.55 -10.12 3.65
C THR A 12 2.14 -11.59 3.54
N ILE A 13 1.45 -12.12 4.57
CA ILE A 13 0.90 -13.47 4.58
C ILE A 13 -0.54 -13.39 4.05
N PRO A 14 -0.96 -14.30 3.13
CA PRO A 14 -2.33 -14.34 2.63
C PRO A 14 -3.37 -14.33 3.76
N GLU A 15 -4.45 -13.58 3.53
CA GLU A 15 -5.63 -13.49 4.42
C GLU A 15 -5.35 -13.02 5.87
N THR A 16 -4.11 -12.65 6.18
CA THR A 16 -3.72 -12.20 7.52
C THR A 16 -3.94 -10.70 7.66
N VAL A 17 -4.93 -10.33 8.46
CA VAL A 17 -5.24 -8.93 8.79
C VAL A 17 -4.58 -8.55 10.11
N ILE A 18 -3.91 -7.39 10.15
CA ILE A 18 -3.38 -6.80 11.39
C ILE A 18 -4.22 -5.58 11.76
N VAL A 19 -4.15 -4.53 10.92
CA VAL A 19 -5.02 -3.35 10.99
C VAL A 19 -5.59 -3.06 9.60
N GLY A 20 -4.72 -3.03 8.58
CA GLY A 20 -5.09 -2.94 7.19
C GLY A 20 -5.13 -4.31 6.50
N PRO A 21 -5.54 -4.35 5.22
CA PRO A 21 -5.59 -5.58 4.44
C PRO A 21 -4.22 -6.22 4.28
N SER A 22 -4.20 -7.54 4.10
CA SER A 22 -3.01 -8.27 3.66
C SER A 22 -2.53 -7.75 2.29
N LEU A 23 -1.21 -7.67 2.15
CA LEU A 23 -0.52 -7.26 0.94
C LEU A 23 0.07 -8.44 0.17
N ALA A 24 -0.14 -9.68 0.59
CA ALA A 24 0.14 -10.85 -0.26
C ALA A 24 -0.68 -10.74 -1.54
N GLY A 25 -0.10 -10.86 -2.73
CA GLY A 25 -0.79 -10.68 -4.02
C GLY A 25 -1.18 -9.25 -4.36
N ILE A 26 -0.60 -8.25 -3.70
CA ILE A 26 -0.92 -6.85 -3.99
C ILE A 26 -0.43 -6.43 -5.38
N ALA A 27 0.65 -7.01 -5.90
CA ALA A 27 1.17 -6.67 -7.22
C ALA A 27 0.07 -6.83 -8.30
N SER A 28 -0.50 -8.03 -8.38
CA SER A 28 -1.61 -8.36 -9.28
C SER A 28 -2.90 -7.59 -8.95
N ARG A 29 -3.25 -7.43 -7.66
CA ARG A 29 -4.49 -6.72 -7.29
C ARG A 29 -4.44 -5.22 -7.60
N ALA A 30 -3.27 -4.59 -7.48
CA ALA A 30 -3.10 -3.16 -7.67
C ALA A 30 -3.45 -2.74 -9.11
N GLU A 31 -3.16 -3.57 -10.11
CA GLU A 31 -3.38 -3.26 -11.53
C GLU A 31 -4.84 -2.97 -11.90
N THR A 32 -5.78 -3.52 -11.14
CA THR A 32 -7.22 -3.40 -11.43
C THR A 32 -7.99 -2.73 -10.30
N ARG A 33 -7.30 -2.30 -9.23
CA ARG A 33 -7.97 -1.85 -8.01
C ARG A 33 -8.72 -0.54 -8.19
N LYS A 34 -8.14 0.41 -8.92
CA LYS A 34 -8.72 1.73 -9.14
C LYS A 34 -8.80 2.03 -10.64
N PRO A 35 -9.99 2.26 -11.21
CA PRO A 35 -10.13 2.60 -12.62
C PRO A 35 -9.26 3.80 -13.02
N GLY A 36 -8.52 3.66 -14.14
CA GLY A 36 -7.67 4.72 -14.67
C GLY A 36 -6.28 4.82 -14.03
N GLN A 37 -5.88 3.90 -13.16
CA GLN A 37 -4.52 3.81 -12.62
C GLN A 37 -3.92 2.44 -12.93
N ASP A 38 -2.64 2.42 -13.28
CA ASP A 38 -1.85 1.19 -13.28
C ASP A 38 -1.46 0.79 -11.84
N GLY A 39 -0.93 -0.42 -11.67
CA GLY A 39 -0.60 -0.93 -10.34
C GLY A 39 0.42 -0.07 -9.59
N ARG A 40 1.42 0.49 -10.29
CA ARG A 40 2.40 1.38 -9.68
C ARG A 40 1.74 2.65 -9.19
N THR A 41 1.00 3.33 -10.06
CA THR A 41 0.29 4.59 -9.74
C THR A 41 -0.66 4.38 -8.57
N TYR A 42 -1.42 3.29 -8.56
CA TYR A 42 -2.30 2.95 -7.44
C TYR A 42 -1.54 2.85 -6.12
N LEU A 43 -0.39 2.16 -6.08
CA LEU A 43 0.39 2.01 -4.87
C LEU A 43 0.98 3.34 -4.39
N TYR A 44 1.45 4.19 -5.31
CA TYR A 44 1.90 5.55 -4.95
C TYR A 44 0.77 6.37 -4.35
N THR A 45 -0.39 6.41 -5.01
CA THR A 45 -1.55 7.17 -4.54
C THR A 45 -2.06 6.61 -3.20
N ALA A 46 -2.12 5.29 -3.03
CA ALA A 46 -2.54 4.68 -1.76
C ALA A 46 -1.60 5.04 -0.60
N ILE A 47 -0.30 5.22 -0.84
CA ILE A 47 0.66 5.62 0.20
C ILE A 47 0.61 7.12 0.48
N LEU A 48 0.51 7.95 -0.56
CA LEU A 48 0.56 9.41 -0.43
C LEU A 48 -0.79 10.05 -0.09
N GLN A 49 -1.88 9.40 -0.50
CA GLN A 49 -3.27 9.86 -0.38
C GLN A 49 -4.19 8.70 0.05
N PRO A 50 -3.97 8.09 1.22
CA PRO A 50 -4.68 6.87 1.62
C PRO A 50 -6.22 6.98 1.63
N GLY A 51 -6.77 8.16 1.92
CA GLY A 51 -8.22 8.40 1.91
C GLY A 51 -8.84 8.57 0.52
N ASP A 52 -8.04 8.65 -0.55
CA ASP A 52 -8.52 8.81 -1.93
C ASP A 52 -9.12 7.52 -2.50
N PHE A 53 -8.72 6.36 -1.97
CA PHE A 53 -9.35 5.08 -2.25
C PHE A 53 -9.33 4.21 -0.99
N LEU A 54 -10.50 4.06 -0.37
CA LEU A 54 -10.68 3.16 0.77
C LEU A 54 -11.10 1.78 0.27
N VAL A 55 -10.40 0.76 0.74
CA VAL A 55 -10.77 -0.64 0.47
C VAL A 55 -12.01 -0.97 1.30
N ASP A 56 -13.00 -1.60 0.67
CA ASP A 56 -14.23 -2.02 1.34
C ASP A 56 -13.94 -2.80 2.62
N GLY A 57 -14.62 -2.42 3.70
CA GLY A 57 -14.45 -3.01 5.03
C GLY A 57 -13.32 -2.42 5.87
N TYR A 58 -12.56 -1.44 5.37
CA TYR A 58 -11.50 -0.76 6.12
C TYR A 58 -11.82 0.71 6.37
N SER A 59 -11.46 1.17 7.56
CA SER A 59 -11.53 2.59 7.95
C SER A 59 -10.31 3.36 7.45
N ASP A 60 -10.45 4.68 7.30
CA ASP A 60 -9.36 5.59 6.95
C ASP A 60 -8.38 5.78 8.13
N LEU A 61 -7.49 4.80 8.31
CA LEU A 61 -6.52 4.75 9.40
C LEU A 61 -5.06 4.81 8.90
N MET A 62 -4.84 4.68 7.59
CA MET A 62 -3.49 4.70 7.05
C MET A 62 -2.91 6.12 7.16
N PRO A 63 -1.69 6.31 7.71
CA PRO A 63 -1.15 7.65 7.94
C PRO A 63 -1.02 8.50 6.67
N ALA A 64 -1.73 9.63 6.61
CA ALA A 64 -1.60 10.61 5.53
C ALA A 64 -0.30 11.44 5.60
N THR A 65 0.59 11.15 6.55
CA THR A 65 1.86 11.87 6.75
C THR A 65 3.02 11.32 5.93
N PHE A 66 2.86 10.18 5.25
CA PHE A 66 3.97 9.53 4.54
C PHE A 66 4.59 10.39 3.44
N GLY A 67 3.80 11.24 2.76
CA GLY A 67 4.33 12.20 1.78
C GLY A 67 5.29 13.25 2.37
N LYS A 68 5.36 13.38 3.70
CA LYS A 68 6.32 14.24 4.41
C LYS A 68 7.42 13.44 5.11
N GLN A 69 7.23 12.14 5.30
CA GLN A 69 8.13 11.28 6.09
C GLN A 69 9.04 10.43 5.21
N LEU A 70 8.57 10.01 4.04
CA LEU A 70 9.33 9.21 3.10
C LEU A 70 10.04 10.14 2.10
N THR A 71 11.29 9.81 1.80
CA THR A 71 11.96 10.38 0.63
C THR A 71 11.38 9.77 -0.66
N GLY A 72 11.69 10.36 -1.81
CA GLY A 72 11.33 9.75 -3.11
C GLY A 72 11.93 8.34 -3.26
N GLU A 73 13.19 8.15 -2.87
CA GLU A 73 13.86 6.85 -2.93
C GLU A 73 13.21 5.82 -2.00
N ASP A 74 12.80 6.23 -0.80
CA ASP A 74 12.10 5.36 0.15
C ASP A 74 10.76 4.89 -0.39
N LEU A 75 9.99 5.81 -0.99
CA LEU A 75 8.70 5.50 -1.60
C LEU A 75 8.88 4.56 -2.79
N ASP A 76 9.83 4.86 -3.67
CA ASP A 76 10.17 4.01 -4.82
C ASP A 76 10.57 2.60 -4.37
N ALA A 77 11.39 2.48 -3.32
CA ALA A 77 11.82 1.20 -2.78
C ALA A 77 10.66 0.40 -2.16
N VAL A 78 9.75 1.04 -1.43
CA VAL A 78 8.56 0.37 -0.89
C VAL A 78 7.65 -0.09 -2.02
N VAL A 79 7.34 0.76 -2.99
CA VAL A 79 6.47 0.40 -4.12
C VAL A 79 7.09 -0.72 -4.95
N ALA A 80 8.41 -0.66 -5.22
CA ALA A 80 9.11 -1.74 -5.91
C ALA A 80 8.99 -3.07 -5.17
N TYR A 81 9.15 -3.07 -3.84
CA TYR A 81 8.94 -4.26 -3.02
C TYR A 81 7.49 -4.77 -3.06
N LEU A 82 6.49 -3.89 -2.98
CA LEU A 82 5.08 -4.29 -3.06
C LEU A 82 4.75 -4.93 -4.41
N LEU A 83 5.37 -4.46 -5.49
CA LEU A 83 5.23 -5.04 -6.83
C LEU A 83 5.89 -6.41 -6.98
N THR A 84 6.64 -6.91 -5.98
CA THR A 84 7.14 -8.30 -5.98
C THR A 84 6.26 -9.27 -5.18
N LEU A 85 5.16 -8.80 -4.58
CA LEU A 85 4.30 -9.61 -3.72
C LEU A 85 3.13 -10.19 -4.50
N GLU A 86 3.22 -11.48 -4.82
CA GLU A 86 2.18 -12.34 -5.41
C GLU A 86 1.28 -13.02 -4.35
#